data_AF-A0A9C8A8Q3-F1
#
_entry.id   AF-A0A9C8A8Q3-F1
#
_cell.length_a   1.000
_cell.length_b   1.000
_cell.length_c   1.000
_cell.angle_alpha   90.00
_cell.angle_beta   90.00
_cell.angle_gamma   90.00
#
_symmetry.space_group_name_H-M   'P 1'
#
loop_
_entity.id
_entity.type
_entity.pdbx_description
1 polymer ?
#
loop_
_entity_poly.entity_id
_entity_poly.type
_entity_poly.pdbx_seq_one_letter_code
_entity_poly.pdbx_strand_id
1 'polypeptide(L)'
;MSKQESTKEIIDSYRKKQNQTWQNVALFVGAALLIILGAAFLITWLTGAQLDIGGIFSSKTPTPTITFTPSPVPPTATITLTPTEALPTDTPAPSPTATRSGAVIYIAEENDTFSSIAERFGMNIFTLLVYNAGEDRLNLDMSNPILFVGDEVLVPAPGATVPTPTPIPFDVLPGFRVEYMVRPGDSVGSIAYQLRSTVDDILEYNELEDPNAIYPGQLLLVRVNLVTPEPTEEGADEGPANTPGSISTLTPTP
;
A
#
# COMPACT_ATOMS: atom_id res chain seq x y z
N MET A 1 -4.60 -48.06 26.86
CA MET A 1 -4.77 -47.51 25.50
C MET A 1 -5.80 -46.40 25.59
N SER A 2 -5.37 -45.16 25.35
CA SER A 2 -6.09 -43.95 25.74
C SER A 2 -7.19 -43.60 24.74
N LYS A 3 -8.38 -43.26 25.24
CA LYS A 3 -9.56 -42.83 24.46
C LYS A 3 -9.26 -41.62 23.56
N GLN A 4 -8.21 -40.84 23.86
CA GLN A 4 -7.81 -39.66 23.09
C GLN A 4 -7.06 -39.98 21.78
N GLU A 5 -6.35 -41.11 21.69
CA GLU A 5 -5.66 -41.50 20.45
C GLU A 5 -6.67 -41.94 19.38
N SER A 6 -7.71 -42.68 19.79
CA SER A 6 -8.78 -43.13 18.91
C SER A 6 -9.57 -41.96 18.29
N THR A 7 -9.80 -40.86 19.01
CA THR A 7 -10.54 -39.71 18.46
C THR A 7 -9.72 -38.93 17.43
N LYS A 8 -8.42 -38.76 17.65
CA LYS A 8 -7.53 -38.08 16.69
C LYS A 8 -7.36 -38.88 15.40
N GLU A 9 -7.18 -40.19 15.52
CA GLU A 9 -7.05 -41.09 14.38
C GLU A 9 -8.32 -41.12 13.51
N ILE A 10 -9.50 -41.05 14.15
CA ILE A 10 -10.77 -40.92 13.43
C ILE A 10 -10.83 -39.59 12.66
N ILE A 11 -10.50 -38.46 13.30
CA ILE A 11 -10.50 -37.14 12.65
C ILE A 11 -9.53 -37.09 11.46
N ASP A 12 -8.33 -37.64 11.63
CA ASP A 12 -7.31 -37.68 10.55
C ASP A 12 -7.75 -38.59 9.39
N SER A 13 -8.42 -39.72 9.69
CA SER A 13 -8.96 -40.61 8.66
C SER A 13 -10.07 -39.95 7.82
N TYR A 14 -10.92 -39.11 8.43
CA TYR A 14 -11.96 -38.36 7.71
C TYR A 14 -11.36 -37.23 6.86
N ARG A 15 -10.38 -36.48 7.39
CA ARG A 15 -9.71 -35.39 6.66
C ARG A 15 -8.94 -35.91 5.44
N LYS A 16 -8.26 -37.05 5.58
CA LYS A 16 -7.52 -37.67 4.48
C LYS A 16 -8.44 -38.19 3.38
N LYS A 17 -9.58 -38.80 3.75
CA LYS A 17 -10.57 -39.30 2.79
C LYS A 17 -11.29 -38.16 2.07
N GLN A 18 -11.59 -37.05 2.75
CA GLN A 18 -12.22 -35.87 2.16
C GLN A 18 -11.32 -35.20 1.11
N ASN A 19 -10.03 -34.97 1.41
CA ASN A 19 -9.11 -34.36 0.45
C ASN A 19 -8.91 -35.21 -0.81
N GLN A 20 -8.86 -36.54 -0.68
CA GLN A 20 -8.71 -37.43 -1.82
C GLN A 20 -9.97 -37.45 -2.71
N THR A 21 -11.17 -37.35 -2.13
CA THR A 21 -12.42 -37.25 -2.90
C THR A 21 -12.53 -35.94 -3.68
N TRP A 22 -12.13 -34.81 -3.08
CA TRP A 22 -12.17 -33.50 -3.73
C TRP A 22 -11.16 -33.36 -4.85
N GLN A 23 -9.94 -33.91 -4.70
CA GLN A 23 -8.94 -33.92 -5.78
C GLN A 23 -9.44 -34.68 -7.02
N ASN A 24 -10.09 -35.84 -6.82
CA ASN A 24 -10.66 -36.61 -7.93
C ASN A 24 -11.82 -35.86 -8.60
N VAL A 25 -12.73 -35.27 -7.82
CA VAL A 25 -13.86 -34.48 -8.35
C VAL A 25 -13.36 -33.26 -9.12
N ALA A 26 -12.38 -32.53 -8.59
CA ALA A 26 -11.77 -31.38 -9.26
C ALA A 26 -11.10 -31.78 -10.59
N LEU A 27 -10.43 -32.94 -10.63
CA LEU A 27 -9.85 -33.49 -11.87
C LEU A 27 -10.93 -33.81 -12.92
N PHE A 28 -12.03 -34.46 -12.52
CA PHE A 28 -13.13 -34.78 -13.45
C PHE A 28 -13.84 -33.52 -13.97
N VAL A 29 -14.08 -32.53 -13.11
CA VAL A 29 -14.70 -31.25 -13.51
C VAL A 29 -13.78 -30.47 -14.44
N GLY A 30 -12.47 -30.40 -14.12
CA GLY A 30 -11.47 -29.76 -14.98
C GLY A 30 -11.36 -30.42 -16.35
N ALA A 31 -11.32 -31.76 -16.39
CA ALA A 31 -11.30 -32.52 -17.65
C ALA A 31 -12.56 -32.29 -18.50
N ALA A 32 -13.75 -32.23 -17.88
CA ALA A 32 -14.99 -31.93 -18.58
C ALA A 32 -15.00 -30.52 -19.17
N LEU A 33 -14.53 -29.52 -18.43
CA LEU A 33 -14.41 -28.14 -18.92
C LEU A 33 -13.46 -28.03 -20.11
N LEU A 34 -12.31 -28.72 -20.08
CA LEU A 34 -11.36 -28.72 -21.20
C LEU A 34 -11.94 -29.39 -22.45
N ILE A 35 -12.73 -30.46 -22.29
CA ILE A 35 -13.41 -31.10 -23.42
C ILE A 35 -14.44 -30.14 -24.05
N ILE A 36 -15.21 -29.41 -23.22
CA ILE A 36 -16.21 -28.45 -23.69
C ILE A 36 -15.53 -27.28 -24.42
N LEU A 37 -14.47 -26.71 -23.86
CA LEU A 37 -13.70 -25.63 -24.48
C LEU A 37 -13.03 -26.10 -25.78
N GLY A 38 -12.46 -27.30 -25.79
CA GLY A 38 -11.86 -27.89 -26.99
C GLY A 38 -12.88 -28.15 -28.09
N ALA A 39 -14.08 -28.63 -27.74
CA ALA A 39 -15.18 -28.81 -28.70
C ALA A 39 -15.67 -27.47 -29.26
N ALA A 40 -15.84 -26.45 -28.41
CA ALA A 40 -16.20 -25.11 -28.85
C ALA A 40 -15.15 -24.52 -29.80
N PHE A 41 -13.86 -24.67 -29.47
CA PHE A 41 -12.75 -24.25 -30.33
C PHE A 41 -12.75 -24.99 -31.68
N LEU A 42 -12.94 -26.32 -31.67
CA LEU A 42 -13.00 -27.13 -32.89
C LEU A 42 -14.19 -26.72 -33.77
N ILE A 43 -15.35 -26.44 -33.18
CA ILE A 43 -16.53 -25.94 -33.89
C ILE A 43 -16.24 -24.57 -34.51
N THR A 44 -15.62 -23.64 -33.77
CA THR A 44 -15.24 -22.33 -34.34
C THR A 44 -14.22 -22.45 -35.48
N TRP A 45 -13.27 -23.38 -35.37
CA TRP A 45 -12.28 -23.65 -36.41
C TRP A 45 -12.91 -24.29 -37.66
N LEU A 46 -13.85 -25.21 -37.48
CA LEU A 46 -14.50 -25.93 -38.59
C LEU A 46 -15.55 -25.09 -39.30
N THR A 47 -16.26 -24.22 -38.57
CA THR A 47 -17.36 -23.39 -39.12
C THR A 47 -16.90 -22.02 -39.62
N GLY A 48 -15.68 -21.58 -39.25
CA GLY A 48 -15.18 -20.24 -39.56
C GLY A 48 -15.98 -19.12 -38.89
N ALA A 49 -16.84 -19.43 -37.91
CA ALA A 49 -17.62 -18.46 -37.17
C ALA A 49 -16.73 -17.76 -36.13
N GLN A 50 -16.53 -16.46 -36.31
CA GLN A 50 -15.91 -15.59 -35.31
C GLN A 50 -16.87 -15.46 -34.13
N LEU A 51 -16.43 -15.79 -32.91
CA LEU A 51 -17.18 -15.48 -31.69
C LEU A 51 -17.24 -13.95 -31.54
N ASP A 52 -18.39 -13.36 -31.88
CA ASP A 52 -18.67 -11.95 -31.67
C ASP A 52 -19.03 -11.72 -30.20
N ILE A 53 -18.09 -11.15 -29.46
CA ILE A 53 -18.23 -10.79 -28.05
C ILE A 53 -18.74 -9.34 -27.87
N GLY A 54 -19.40 -8.76 -28.88
CA GLY A 54 -20.43 -7.75 -28.73
C GLY A 54 -20.05 -6.44 -28.02
N GLY A 55 -19.75 -5.40 -28.80
CA GLY A 55 -20.61 -4.21 -28.84
C GLY A 55 -20.80 -3.31 -27.59
N ILE A 56 -19.84 -3.19 -26.67
CA ILE A 56 -19.99 -2.34 -25.46
C ILE A 56 -19.36 -0.92 -25.52
N PHE A 57 -18.82 -0.47 -26.66
CA PHE A 57 -18.28 0.90 -26.78
C PHE A 57 -18.72 1.59 -28.08
N SER A 58 -19.89 2.21 -28.06
CA SER A 58 -20.26 3.20 -29.08
C SER A 58 -21.28 4.19 -28.53
N SER A 59 -20.78 5.20 -27.80
CA SER A 59 -21.48 6.48 -27.70
C SER A 59 -20.72 7.49 -28.55
N LYS A 60 -21.41 8.17 -29.46
CA LYS A 60 -20.83 9.24 -30.28
C LYS A 60 -20.66 10.47 -29.40
N THR A 61 -19.42 10.82 -29.09
CA THR A 61 -19.03 12.05 -28.41
C THR A 61 -19.37 13.26 -29.29
N PRO A 62 -20.20 14.23 -28.84
CA PRO A 62 -20.42 15.46 -29.60
C PRO A 62 -19.16 16.35 -29.53
N THR A 63 -18.61 16.68 -30.68
CA THR A 63 -17.52 17.65 -30.84
C THR A 63 -18.02 19.07 -30.56
N PRO A 64 -17.49 19.81 -29.58
CA PRO A 64 -17.86 21.20 -29.38
C PRO A 64 -17.28 22.05 -30.53
N THR A 65 -18.17 22.73 -31.27
CA THR A 65 -17.81 23.72 -32.28
C THR A 65 -17.58 25.06 -31.58
N ILE A 66 -16.35 25.57 -31.62
CA ILE A 66 -15.97 26.89 -31.11
C ILE A 66 -16.20 27.95 -32.18
N THR A 67 -17.26 28.73 -32.03
CA THR A 67 -17.56 29.90 -32.87
C THR A 67 -16.94 31.14 -32.24
N PHE A 68 -15.89 31.69 -32.86
CA PHE A 68 -15.31 32.97 -32.46
C PHE A 68 -16.06 34.12 -33.15
N THR A 69 -16.65 35.02 -32.35
CA THR A 69 -17.18 36.31 -32.81
C THR A 69 -16.12 37.38 -32.52
N PRO A 70 -15.66 38.17 -33.49
CA PRO A 70 -14.67 39.22 -33.22
C PRO A 70 -15.34 40.42 -32.52
N SER A 71 -14.67 40.97 -31.52
CA SER A 71 -15.07 42.21 -30.83
C SER A 71 -14.07 43.34 -31.17
N PRO A 72 -14.52 44.56 -31.51
CA PRO A 72 -13.65 45.73 -31.63
C PRO A 72 -13.42 46.43 -30.27
N VAL A 73 -12.16 46.75 -29.97
CA VAL A 73 -11.69 47.62 -28.86
C VAL A 73 -11.63 49.10 -29.31
N PRO A 74 -11.42 50.14 -28.45
CA PRO A 74 -11.75 50.41 -27.02
C PRO A 74 -12.41 51.85 -26.86
N PRO A 75 -12.61 52.46 -25.66
CA PRO A 75 -11.52 53.05 -24.86
C PRO A 75 -11.64 52.83 -23.34
N THR A 76 -10.46 52.94 -22.72
CA THR A 76 -10.17 53.07 -21.28
C THR A 76 -11.16 53.96 -20.51
N ALA A 77 -11.79 53.39 -19.49
CA ALA A 77 -12.40 54.12 -18.39
C ALA A 77 -11.89 53.57 -17.06
N THR A 78 -11.33 54.44 -16.25
CA THR A 78 -10.95 54.21 -14.84
C THR A 78 -12.16 53.70 -14.06
N ILE A 79 -12.14 52.43 -13.66
CA ILE A 79 -13.18 51.87 -12.79
C ILE A 79 -12.78 52.06 -11.32
N THR A 80 -13.55 52.92 -10.65
CA THR A 80 -13.62 53.00 -9.19
C THR A 80 -14.30 51.74 -8.69
N LEU A 81 -13.60 50.89 -7.94
CA LEU A 81 -14.18 49.69 -7.33
C LEU A 81 -15.14 50.10 -6.21
N THR A 82 -16.40 50.34 -6.57
CA THR A 82 -17.51 50.30 -5.61
C THR A 82 -17.79 48.82 -5.36
N PRO A 83 -17.68 48.30 -4.11
CA PRO A 83 -18.03 46.91 -3.84
C PRO A 83 -19.53 46.74 -4.09
N THR A 84 -19.87 46.10 -5.20
CA THR A 84 -21.20 45.56 -5.43
C THR A 84 -21.41 44.45 -4.40
N GLU A 85 -22.27 44.71 -3.43
CA GLU A 85 -22.76 43.68 -2.51
C GLU A 85 -23.44 42.59 -3.34
N ALA A 86 -22.75 41.45 -3.49
CA ALA A 86 -23.28 40.30 -4.19
C ALA A 86 -24.47 39.77 -3.39
N LEU A 87 -25.62 39.63 -4.05
CA LEU A 87 -26.76 38.89 -3.54
C LEU A 87 -26.25 37.53 -3.01
N PRO A 88 -26.61 37.11 -1.77
CA PRO A 88 -26.14 35.84 -1.22
C PRO A 88 -26.57 34.73 -2.17
N THR A 89 -25.63 34.23 -2.95
CA THR A 89 -25.78 32.95 -3.61
C THR A 89 -25.63 31.94 -2.49
N ASP A 90 -26.77 31.46 -2.00
CA ASP A 90 -26.89 30.37 -1.05
C ASP A 90 -26.42 29.08 -1.75
N THR A 91 -25.12 29.03 -2.03
CA THR A 91 -24.42 27.79 -2.35
C THR A 91 -24.53 27.01 -1.06
N PRO A 92 -25.27 25.88 -1.02
CA PRO A 92 -25.32 25.08 0.18
C PRO A 92 -23.87 24.74 0.51
N ALA A 93 -23.38 25.25 1.63
CA ALA A 93 -22.16 24.77 2.22
C ALA A 93 -22.25 23.23 2.22
N PRO A 94 -21.21 22.50 1.80
CA PRO A 94 -21.25 21.05 1.85
C PRO A 94 -21.65 20.66 3.28
N SER A 95 -22.86 20.13 3.42
CA SER A 95 -23.36 19.63 4.68
C SER A 95 -22.33 18.63 5.17
N PRO A 96 -21.82 18.70 6.42
CA PRO A 96 -20.96 17.66 6.94
C PRO A 96 -21.77 16.37 6.89
N THR A 97 -21.47 15.51 5.92
CA THR A 97 -21.99 14.14 5.87
C THR A 97 -21.66 13.51 7.22
N ALA A 98 -22.66 13.03 7.94
CA ALA A 98 -22.49 12.45 9.27
C ALA A 98 -21.28 11.49 9.26
N THR A 99 -20.19 11.89 9.90
CA THR A 99 -19.00 11.06 10.02
C THR A 99 -19.43 9.83 10.80
N ARG A 100 -19.50 8.69 10.13
CA ARG A 100 -19.88 7.43 10.74
C ARG A 100 -18.95 7.16 11.92
N SER A 101 -19.46 7.24 13.15
CA SER A 101 -18.66 7.37 14.36
C SER A 101 -17.98 6.07 14.84
N GLY A 102 -18.04 4.97 14.07
CA GLY A 102 -17.57 3.66 14.52
C GLY A 102 -17.17 2.73 13.39
N ALA A 103 -16.49 1.65 13.75
CA ALA A 103 -16.06 0.60 12.83
C ALA A 103 -17.26 -0.17 12.24
N VAL A 104 -17.04 -0.78 11.08
CA VAL A 104 -18.08 -1.35 10.22
C VAL A 104 -17.57 -2.63 9.61
N ILE A 105 -18.45 -3.63 9.45
CA ILE A 105 -18.18 -4.77 8.58
C ILE A 105 -18.79 -4.48 7.21
N TYR A 106 -17.96 -4.48 6.19
CA TYR A 106 -18.33 -4.41 4.79
C TYR A 106 -18.17 -5.80 4.17
N ILE A 107 -19.21 -6.28 3.48
CA ILE A 107 -19.16 -7.57 2.79
C ILE A 107 -18.68 -7.30 1.36
N ALA A 108 -17.56 -7.89 0.99
CA ALA A 108 -16.95 -7.70 -0.33
C ALA A 108 -17.88 -8.15 -1.46
N GLU A 109 -18.08 -7.28 -2.45
CA GLU A 109 -18.89 -7.55 -3.62
C GLU A 109 -18.02 -7.95 -4.83
N GLU A 110 -18.67 -8.28 -5.95
CA GLU A 110 -17.96 -8.65 -7.17
C GLU A 110 -17.12 -7.46 -7.69
N ASN A 111 -15.84 -7.74 -7.99
CA ASN A 111 -14.84 -6.75 -8.42
C ASN A 111 -14.40 -5.74 -7.35
N ASP A 112 -14.75 -5.94 -6.08
CA ASP A 112 -14.16 -5.14 -5.02
C ASP A 112 -12.67 -5.45 -4.83
N THR A 113 -11.93 -4.40 -4.47
CA THR A 113 -10.53 -4.47 -4.06
C THR A 113 -10.37 -3.68 -2.75
N PHE A 114 -9.31 -3.94 -1.99
CA PHE A 114 -9.01 -3.08 -0.84
C PHE A 114 -8.84 -1.61 -1.23
N SER A 115 -8.33 -1.32 -2.43
CA SER A 115 -8.23 0.04 -2.98
C SER A 115 -9.61 0.70 -3.16
N SER A 116 -10.54 0.03 -3.84
CA SER A 116 -11.88 0.58 -4.11
C SER A 116 -12.69 0.75 -2.83
N ILE A 117 -12.55 -0.17 -1.88
CA ILE A 117 -13.17 -0.07 -0.56
C ILE A 117 -12.56 1.11 0.22
N ALA A 118 -11.24 1.21 0.30
CA ALA A 118 -10.57 2.30 1.00
C ALA A 118 -10.95 3.68 0.44
N GLU A 119 -11.03 3.82 -0.89
CA GLU A 119 -11.49 5.04 -1.57
C GLU A 119 -12.95 5.35 -1.22
N ARG A 120 -13.84 4.35 -1.28
CA ARG A 120 -15.26 4.50 -0.92
C ARG A 120 -15.44 5.01 0.51
N PHE A 121 -14.59 4.57 1.44
CA PHE A 121 -14.62 4.98 2.84
C PHE A 121 -13.69 6.16 3.16
N GLY A 122 -13.02 6.75 2.17
CA GLY A 122 -12.15 7.91 2.33
C GLY A 122 -10.96 7.66 3.26
N MET A 123 -10.43 6.44 3.27
CA MET A 123 -9.34 6.04 4.16
C MET A 123 -8.12 5.54 3.39
N ASN A 124 -6.98 5.47 4.09
CA ASN A 124 -5.76 4.94 3.50
C ASN A 124 -5.86 3.40 3.35
N ILE A 125 -5.48 2.88 2.18
CA ILE A 125 -5.51 1.44 1.87
C ILE A 125 -4.73 0.60 2.89
N PHE A 126 -3.57 1.06 3.36
CA PHE A 126 -2.76 0.32 4.34
C PHE A 126 -3.44 0.25 5.70
N THR A 127 -4.18 1.29 6.08
CA THR A 127 -5.00 1.23 7.29
C THR A 127 -6.06 0.14 7.14
N LEU A 128 -6.72 0.05 5.98
CA LEU A 128 -7.69 -1.00 5.76
C LEU A 128 -7.05 -2.41 5.80
N LEU A 129 -5.89 -2.60 5.19
CA LEU A 129 -5.18 -3.88 5.17
C LEU A 129 -4.72 -4.34 6.56
N VAL A 130 -4.08 -3.47 7.34
CA VAL A 130 -3.58 -3.81 8.69
C VAL A 130 -4.70 -4.26 9.63
N TYR A 131 -5.88 -3.64 9.54
CA TYR A 131 -7.03 -4.04 10.34
C TYR A 131 -7.65 -5.39 9.93
N ASN A 132 -7.26 -5.95 8.78
CA ASN A 132 -7.83 -7.17 8.21
C ASN A 132 -6.84 -8.31 7.97
N ALA A 133 -5.53 -8.09 8.16
CA ALA A 133 -4.50 -9.05 7.78
C ALA A 133 -4.44 -10.33 8.63
N GLY A 134 -4.90 -10.28 9.89
CA GLY A 134 -4.76 -11.37 10.86
C GLY A 134 -5.41 -12.71 10.43
N GLU A 135 -4.86 -13.82 10.93
CA GLU A 135 -5.37 -15.18 10.68
C GLU A 135 -6.83 -15.36 11.15
N ASP A 136 -7.25 -14.61 12.16
CA ASP A 136 -8.60 -14.57 12.70
C ASP A 136 -9.58 -13.76 11.84
N ARG A 137 -9.08 -13.05 10.82
CA ARG A 137 -9.86 -12.22 9.90
C ARG A 137 -9.82 -12.74 8.47
N LEU A 138 -8.92 -12.21 7.64
CA LEU A 138 -8.83 -12.55 6.23
C LEU A 138 -7.53 -13.27 5.86
N ASN A 139 -6.60 -13.44 6.82
CA ASN A 139 -5.31 -14.10 6.61
C ASN A 139 -4.60 -13.60 5.35
N LEU A 140 -4.45 -12.27 5.24
CA LEU A 140 -4.01 -11.61 4.02
C LEU A 140 -2.49 -11.74 3.86
N ASP A 141 -2.06 -12.08 2.64
CA ASP A 141 -0.70 -11.80 2.20
C ASP A 141 -0.58 -10.29 1.93
N MET A 142 0.21 -9.59 2.74
CA MET A 142 0.40 -8.14 2.59
C MET A 142 1.16 -7.74 1.32
N SER A 143 1.88 -8.69 0.71
CA SER A 143 2.57 -8.49 -0.57
C SER A 143 1.57 -8.54 -1.74
N ASN A 144 0.50 -9.31 -1.59
CA ASN A 144 -0.54 -9.48 -2.59
C ASN A 144 -1.91 -9.71 -1.93
N PRO A 145 -2.56 -8.66 -1.43
CA PRO A 145 -3.81 -8.79 -0.67
C PRO A 145 -4.98 -9.05 -1.61
N ILE A 146 -5.32 -10.33 -1.78
CA ILE A 146 -6.47 -10.77 -2.58
C ILE A 146 -7.73 -10.67 -1.72
N LEU A 147 -8.81 -10.18 -2.32
CA LEU A 147 -10.14 -10.10 -1.72
C LEU A 147 -11.11 -11.00 -2.49
N PHE A 148 -11.91 -11.80 -1.78
CA PHE A 148 -12.94 -12.65 -2.36
C PHE A 148 -14.34 -12.11 -2.06
N VAL A 149 -15.29 -12.41 -2.96
CA VAL A 149 -16.69 -12.04 -2.76
C VAL A 149 -17.23 -12.72 -1.50
N GLY A 150 -17.89 -11.94 -0.65
CA GLY A 150 -18.42 -12.39 0.64
C GLY A 150 -17.47 -12.20 1.82
N ASP A 151 -16.21 -11.79 1.59
CA ASP A 151 -15.26 -11.51 2.68
C ASP A 151 -15.77 -10.35 3.56
N GLU A 152 -15.69 -10.55 4.87
CA GLU A 152 -16.10 -9.56 5.87
C GLU A 152 -14.95 -8.60 6.21
N VAL A 153 -14.85 -7.53 5.45
CA VAL A 153 -13.83 -6.48 5.63
C VAL A 153 -14.22 -5.56 6.79
N LEU A 154 -13.38 -5.52 7.82
CA LEU A 154 -13.47 -4.55 8.90
C LEU A 154 -12.96 -3.18 8.42
N VAL A 155 -13.87 -2.24 8.25
CA VAL A 155 -13.58 -0.84 7.97
C VAL A 155 -13.57 -0.09 9.31
N PRO A 156 -12.41 0.41 9.79
CA PRO A 156 -12.33 1.15 11.04
C PRO A 156 -13.02 2.51 10.94
N ALA A 157 -13.17 3.19 12.08
CA ALA A 157 -13.76 4.53 12.10
C ALA A 157 -12.92 5.51 11.24
N PRO A 158 -13.56 6.50 10.58
CA PRO A 158 -12.84 7.54 9.85
C PRO A 158 -11.81 8.22 10.74
N GLY A 159 -10.57 8.34 10.26
CA GLY A 159 -9.45 8.88 11.03
C GLY A 159 -8.69 7.87 11.90
N ALA A 160 -9.04 6.58 11.85
CA ALA A 160 -8.18 5.53 12.39
C ALA A 160 -6.80 5.57 11.72
N THR A 161 -5.74 5.54 12.52
CA THR A 161 -4.36 5.53 12.05
C THR A 161 -3.71 4.18 12.30
N VAL A 162 -2.71 3.84 11.51
CA VAL A 162 -1.82 2.71 11.82
C VAL A 162 -1.13 2.88 13.17
N PRO A 163 -0.73 1.78 13.84
CA PRO A 163 -0.05 1.85 15.13
C PRO A 163 1.18 2.76 15.12
N THR A 164 1.37 3.45 16.25
CA THR A 164 2.51 4.34 16.52
C THR A 164 3.81 3.51 16.60
N PRO A 165 4.97 4.05 16.19
CA PRO A 165 6.25 3.32 16.22
C PRO A 165 6.47 2.63 17.56
N THR A 166 6.94 1.38 17.52
CA THR A 166 7.35 0.65 18.71
C THR A 166 8.32 1.52 19.51
N PRO A 167 7.96 1.98 20.72
CA PRO A 167 8.85 2.81 21.51
C PRO A 167 10.12 2.02 21.78
N ILE A 168 11.25 2.60 21.41
CA ILE A 168 12.56 1.97 21.55
C ILE A 168 12.91 2.01 23.04
N PRO A 169 13.04 0.87 23.72
CA PRO A 169 13.53 0.90 25.09
C PRO A 169 15.02 1.26 25.04
N PHE A 170 15.39 2.44 25.53
CA PHE A 170 16.79 2.89 25.52
C PHE A 170 17.71 2.08 26.47
N ASP A 171 17.13 1.28 27.37
CA ASP A 171 17.82 0.45 28.36
C ASP A 171 17.97 -1.03 27.97
N VAL A 172 17.64 -1.44 26.74
CA VAL A 172 17.86 -2.84 26.34
C VAL A 172 19.28 -3.10 25.90
N LEU A 173 19.75 -4.30 26.25
CA LEU A 173 21.08 -4.77 25.88
C LEU A 173 21.28 -4.74 24.35
N PRO A 174 22.50 -4.46 23.87
CA PRO A 174 22.88 -4.65 22.48
C PRO A 174 22.48 -6.04 21.97
N GLY A 175 21.86 -6.08 20.79
CA GLY A 175 21.43 -7.33 20.16
C GLY A 175 20.07 -7.86 20.65
N PHE A 176 19.38 -7.14 21.54
CA PHE A 176 18.01 -7.47 21.92
C PHE A 176 17.08 -7.40 20.69
N ARG A 177 16.20 -8.40 20.55
CA ARG A 177 15.31 -8.54 19.39
C ARG A 177 13.96 -7.89 19.68
N VAL A 178 13.51 -7.07 18.75
CA VAL A 178 12.22 -6.39 18.79
C VAL A 178 11.46 -6.70 17.51
N GLU A 179 10.17 -6.98 17.63
CA GLU A 179 9.26 -7.04 16.49
C GLU A 179 8.83 -5.62 16.12
N TYR A 180 9.12 -5.23 14.89
CA TYR A 180 8.79 -3.92 14.35
C TYR A 180 7.78 -4.07 13.21
N MET A 181 6.63 -3.42 13.33
CA MET A 181 5.65 -3.36 12.25
C MET A 181 6.01 -2.21 11.31
N VAL A 182 6.32 -2.53 10.05
CA VAL A 182 6.66 -1.58 9.00
C VAL A 182 5.50 -0.60 8.79
N ARG A 183 5.79 0.70 8.77
CA ARG A 183 4.78 1.73 8.53
C ARG A 183 4.84 2.24 7.08
N PRO A 184 3.77 2.86 6.58
CA PRO A 184 3.81 3.56 5.31
C PRO A 184 4.95 4.59 5.27
N GLY A 185 5.84 4.45 4.29
CA GLY A 185 7.00 5.33 4.09
C GLY A 185 8.27 4.92 4.85
N ASP A 186 8.24 3.86 5.66
CA ASP A 186 9.46 3.29 6.22
C ASP A 186 10.29 2.60 5.11
N SER A 187 11.62 2.69 5.26
CA SER A 187 12.62 1.90 4.52
C SER A 187 13.46 1.09 5.52
N VAL A 188 14.09 0.00 5.08
CA VAL A 188 14.99 -0.78 5.95
C VAL A 188 16.09 0.12 6.56
N GLY A 189 16.64 1.05 5.77
CA GLY A 189 17.62 2.02 6.25
C GLY A 189 17.10 2.96 7.33
N SER A 190 15.89 3.51 7.15
CA SER A 190 15.29 4.40 8.17
C SER A 190 14.92 3.65 9.45
N ILE A 191 14.53 2.37 9.34
CA ILE A 191 14.23 1.50 10.49
C ILE A 191 15.52 1.18 11.23
N ALA A 192 16.57 0.76 10.51
CA ALA A 192 17.88 0.48 11.08
C ALA A 192 18.44 1.70 11.82
N TYR A 193 18.36 2.88 11.21
CA TYR A 193 18.78 4.13 11.85
C TYR A 193 18.01 4.42 13.13
N GLN A 194 16.67 4.34 13.09
CA GLN A 194 15.82 4.59 14.25
C GLN A 194 16.16 3.62 15.40
N LEU A 195 16.33 2.33 15.10
CA LEU A 195 16.56 1.26 16.08
C LEU A 195 18.04 1.03 16.43
N ARG A 196 18.96 1.86 15.92
CA ARG A 196 20.42 1.67 16.06
C ARG A 196 20.86 0.26 15.65
N SER A 197 20.27 -0.25 14.59
CA SER A 197 20.58 -1.52 13.94
C SER A 197 21.37 -1.27 12.64
N THR A 198 21.63 -2.33 11.87
CA THR A 198 22.22 -2.22 10.52
C THR A 198 21.25 -2.78 9.49
N VAL A 199 21.38 -2.32 8.24
CA VAL A 199 20.56 -2.83 7.12
C VAL A 199 20.80 -4.32 6.94
N ASP A 200 22.06 -4.74 6.90
CA ASP A 200 22.44 -6.15 6.70
C ASP A 200 21.85 -7.07 7.78
N ASP A 201 21.82 -6.61 9.04
CA ASP A 201 21.24 -7.39 10.14
C ASP A 201 19.75 -7.65 9.93
N ILE A 202 19.00 -6.61 9.55
CA ILE A 202 17.57 -6.70 9.29
C ILE A 202 17.31 -7.64 8.11
N LEU A 203 18.11 -7.55 7.05
CA LEU A 203 17.96 -8.43 5.89
C LEU A 203 18.21 -9.90 6.25
N GLU A 204 19.31 -10.17 6.95
CA GLU A 204 19.70 -11.54 7.34
C GLU A 204 18.63 -12.19 8.25
N TYR A 205 18.12 -11.45 9.24
CA TYR A 205 17.16 -11.99 10.20
C TYR A 205 15.76 -12.21 9.66
N ASN A 206 15.39 -11.49 8.60
CA ASN A 206 14.07 -11.56 7.99
C ASN A 206 14.08 -12.26 6.63
N GLU A 207 15.21 -12.88 6.26
CA GLU A 207 15.39 -13.59 5.00
C GLU A 207 15.05 -12.72 3.77
N LEU A 208 15.39 -11.42 3.85
CA LEU A 208 15.13 -10.45 2.79
C LEU A 208 16.36 -10.31 1.89
N GLU A 209 16.19 -10.58 0.59
CA GLU A 209 17.26 -10.39 -0.40
C GLU A 209 17.38 -8.92 -0.85
N ASP A 210 16.25 -8.21 -0.95
CA ASP A 210 16.18 -6.80 -1.38
C ASP A 210 15.69 -5.90 -0.23
N PRO A 211 16.46 -4.87 0.17
CA PRO A 211 16.01 -3.87 1.14
C PRO A 211 14.72 -3.13 0.78
N ASN A 212 14.32 -3.15 -0.49
CA ASN A 212 13.09 -2.51 -0.95
C ASN A 212 11.89 -3.47 -0.95
N ALA A 213 12.09 -4.76 -0.66
CA ALA A 213 11.03 -5.76 -0.59
C ALA A 213 10.29 -5.77 0.77
N ILE A 214 10.18 -4.61 1.41
CA ILE A 214 9.38 -4.45 2.63
C ILE A 214 8.07 -3.73 2.35
N TYR A 215 7.02 -4.11 3.06
CA TYR A 215 5.68 -3.56 2.87
C TYR A 215 5.08 -3.08 4.19
N PRO A 216 4.29 -1.99 4.19
CA PRO A 216 3.60 -1.57 5.41
C PRO A 216 2.70 -2.68 5.99
N GLY A 217 2.74 -2.85 7.30
CA GLY A 217 2.07 -3.93 8.02
C GLY A 217 2.91 -5.19 8.20
N GLN A 218 4.01 -5.34 7.46
CA GLN A 218 4.95 -6.44 7.66
C GLN A 218 5.62 -6.37 9.03
N LEU A 219 5.70 -7.50 9.72
CA LEU A 219 6.47 -7.62 10.96
C LEU A 219 7.92 -7.99 10.61
N LEU A 220 8.86 -7.19 11.11
CA LEU A 220 10.29 -7.42 10.99
C LEU A 220 10.88 -7.70 12.37
N LEU A 221 11.73 -8.71 12.46
CA LEU A 221 12.55 -8.97 13.63
C LEU A 221 13.84 -8.15 13.52
N VAL A 222 14.02 -7.17 14.40
CA VAL A 222 15.16 -6.24 14.37
C VAL A 222 15.96 -6.35 15.66
N ARG A 223 17.30 -6.49 15.55
CA ARG A 223 18.17 -6.35 16.72
C ARG A 223 18.53 -4.89 16.94
N VAL A 224 18.33 -4.40 18.15
CA VAL A 224 18.56 -2.98 18.48
C VAL A 224 19.92 -2.77 19.12
N ASN A 225 20.41 -1.53 19.08
CA ASN A 225 21.67 -1.10 19.71
C ASN A 225 22.91 -1.90 19.22
N LEU A 226 22.93 -2.33 17.96
CA LEU A 226 24.09 -3.01 17.35
C LEU A 226 25.23 -2.03 17.05
N VAL A 227 24.86 -0.79 16.72
CA VAL A 227 25.81 0.29 16.48
C VAL A 227 25.71 1.29 17.60
N THR A 228 26.84 1.58 18.24
CA THR A 228 26.98 2.79 19.04
C THR A 228 27.38 3.88 18.05
N PRO A 229 26.60 4.95 17.87
CA PRO A 229 27.09 6.07 17.08
C PRO A 229 28.38 6.54 17.75
N GLU A 230 29.50 6.43 17.03
CA GLU A 230 30.74 7.06 17.45
C GLU A 230 30.42 8.56 17.62
N PRO A 231 30.68 9.16 18.81
CA PRO A 231 30.49 10.58 18.98
C PRO A 231 31.29 11.28 17.89
N THR A 232 30.60 11.93 16.97
CA THR A 232 31.26 12.87 16.08
C THR A 232 31.84 13.95 16.98
N GLU A 233 33.15 13.94 17.20
CA GLU A 233 33.82 15.01 17.92
C GLU A 233 33.60 16.30 17.10
N GLU A 234 32.67 17.10 17.59
CA GLU A 234 32.38 18.44 17.11
C GLU A 234 33.61 19.32 17.39
N GLY A 235 34.43 19.53 16.36
CA GLY A 235 35.30 20.70 16.19
C GLY A 235 36.36 20.92 17.27
N ALA A 236 37.54 20.31 17.10
CA ALA A 236 38.77 20.97 17.54
C ALA A 236 38.98 22.24 16.70
N ASP A 237 38.69 23.37 17.31
CA ASP A 237 38.97 24.73 16.89
C ASP A 237 40.48 24.91 16.56
N GLU A 238 40.87 24.83 15.29
CA GLU A 238 42.15 25.36 14.84
C GLU A 238 42.02 26.86 14.57
N GLY A 239 42.26 27.66 15.62
CA GLY A 239 42.47 29.10 15.53
C GLY A 239 43.71 29.47 14.68
N PRO A 240 43.76 30.70 14.12
CA PRO A 240 44.72 31.05 13.08
C PRO A 240 46.10 31.37 13.68
N ALA A 241 47.10 30.55 13.35
CA ALA A 241 48.49 30.87 13.61
C ALA A 241 49.03 31.86 12.56
N ASN A 242 49.00 33.14 12.91
CA ASN A 242 49.87 34.15 12.30
C ASN A 242 51.34 33.82 12.60
N THR A 243 52.24 33.96 11.62
CA THR A 243 53.57 34.63 11.72
C THR A 243 54.34 34.51 10.38
N PRO A 244 55.17 35.51 9.98
CA PRO A 244 55.39 35.87 8.59
C PRO A 244 56.74 35.45 8.00
N GLY A 245 56.82 35.46 6.66
CA GLY A 245 58.03 35.83 5.94
C GLY A 245 58.77 34.71 5.20
N SER A 246 58.52 34.59 3.89
CA SER A 246 59.59 34.58 2.88
C SER A 246 59.01 34.87 1.50
N ILE A 247 59.50 35.95 0.91
CA ILE A 247 59.13 36.50 -0.39
C ILE A 247 60.23 36.11 -1.39
N SER A 248 59.87 35.63 -2.58
CA SER A 248 60.57 35.80 -3.87
C SER A 248 59.94 34.84 -4.89
N THR A 249 59.62 35.14 -6.14
CA THR A 249 59.64 36.35 -6.99
C THR A 249 59.03 35.88 -8.31
N LEU A 250 57.99 36.53 -8.84
CA LEU A 250 57.58 36.38 -10.24
C LEU A 250 57.68 37.75 -10.91
N THR A 251 58.64 37.86 -11.82
CA THR A 251 58.83 39.01 -12.71
C THR A 251 57.79 38.97 -13.83
N PRO A 252 57.14 40.10 -14.13
CA PRO A 252 56.95 40.48 -15.53
C PRO A 252 57.50 41.88 -15.80
N THR A 253 58.11 42.06 -16.97
CA THR A 253 58.67 43.33 -17.49
C THR A 253 57.99 43.59 -18.85
N PRO A 254 57.76 44.86 -19.23
CA PRO A 254 56.60 45.32 -20.01
C PRO A 254 56.68 45.09 -21.52
#